data_AF-A0A2M9ZFI4-F1
#
_entry.id   AF-A0A2M9ZFI4-F1
#
_cell.length_a   1.000
_cell.length_b   1.000
_cell.length_c   1.000
_cell.angle_alpha   90.00
_cell.angle_beta   90.00
_cell.angle_gamma   90.00
#
_symmetry.space_group_name_H-M   'P 1'
#
loop_
_entity.id
_entity.type
_entity.pdbx_description
1 polymer ?
#
loop_
_entity_poly.entity_id
_entity_poly.type
_entity_poly.pdbx_seq_one_letter_code
_entity_poly.pdbx_strand_id
1 'polypeptide(L)' 'MNSPDFSQIDLNALMRPRKVCVCNQVSEQDLLDSIRRGNDTLGKLMRDTNCCTGCGTCRGRVTKLLSETLAAQSK' A
#
# COMPACT_ATOMS: atom_id res chain seq x y z
N MET A 1 -33.78 -14.53 6.24
CA MET A 1 -32.42 -14.89 6.68
C MET A 1 -31.45 -14.14 5.79
N ASN A 2 -30.85 -13.06 6.33
CA ASN A 2 -29.95 -12.16 5.60
C ASN A 2 -28.67 -12.90 5.21
N SER A 3 -28.56 -13.26 3.93
CA SER A 3 -27.33 -13.80 3.37
C SER A 3 -26.37 -12.63 3.12
N PRO A 4 -25.15 -12.65 3.65
CA PRO A 4 -24.22 -11.55 3.45
C PRO A 4 -23.86 -11.45 1.97
N ASP A 5 -24.00 -10.25 1.43
CA ASP A 5 -23.64 -9.80 0.09
C ASP A 5 -22.10 -9.89 -0.13
N PHE A 6 -21.56 -11.10 -0.06
CA PHE A 6 -20.18 -11.38 -0.46
C PHE A 6 -20.13 -11.37 -1.98
N SER A 7 -20.18 -10.17 -2.56
CA SER A 7 -19.98 -9.98 -3.98
C SER A 7 -18.65 -10.62 -4.40
N GLN A 8 -18.64 -11.35 -5.52
CA GLN A 8 -17.47 -12.05 -6.07
C GLN A 8 -16.22 -11.14 -6.24
N ILE A 9 -16.43 -9.82 -6.20
CA ILE A 9 -15.40 -8.79 -6.23
C ILE A 9 -14.50 -8.85 -4.98
N ASP A 10 -15.05 -9.21 -3.82
CA ASP A 10 -14.31 -9.25 -2.54
C ASP A 10 -13.37 -10.46 -2.44
N LEU A 11 -13.79 -11.62 -2.97
CA LEU A 11 -12.95 -12.82 -3.02
C LEU A 11 -11.69 -12.60 -3.89
N ASN A 12 -11.81 -11.85 -4.98
CA ASN A 12 -10.68 -11.59 -5.86
C ASN A 12 -9.65 -10.65 -5.21
N ALA A 13 -10.07 -9.73 -4.34
CA ALA A 13 -9.18 -8.86 -3.58
C ALA A 13 -8.37 -9.61 -2.52
N LEU A 14 -8.97 -10.64 -1.90
CA LEU A 14 -8.29 -11.59 -1.00
C LEU A 14 -7.25 -12.44 -1.74
N MET A 15 -7.56 -12.91 -2.95
CA MET A 15 -6.66 -13.76 -3.74
C MET A 15 -5.56 -12.96 -4.46
N ARG A 16 -5.81 -11.69 -4.80
CA ARG A 16 -4.85 -10.80 -5.46
C ARG A 16 -4.85 -9.42 -4.78
N PRO A 17 -4.00 -9.20 -3.78
CA PRO A 17 -3.92 -7.91 -3.12
C PRO A 17 -3.53 -6.84 -4.13
N ARG A 18 -4.21 -5.68 -4.08
CA ARG A 18 -3.93 -4.56 -4.98
C ARG A 18 -2.47 -4.11 -4.84
N LYS A 19 -1.70 -4.30 -5.90
CA LYS A 19 -0.30 -3.88 -5.98
C LYS A 19 -0.22 -2.40 -6.32
N VAL A 20 0.52 -1.66 -5.50
CA VAL A 20 0.82 -0.23 -5.73
C VAL A 20 2.05 -0.09 -6.61
N CYS A 21 3.06 -0.93 -6.41
CA CYS A 21 4.23 -1.03 -7.28
C CYS A 21 4.24 -2.38 -7.98
N VAL A 22 4.05 -2.41 -9.30
CA VAL A 22 4.08 -3.65 -10.08
C VAL A 22 5.50 -4.17 -10.24
N CYS A 23 6.49 -3.27 -10.44
CA CYS A 23 7.90 -3.67 -10.63
C CYS A 23 8.44 -4.52 -9.48
N ASN A 24 8.17 -4.09 -8.25
CA ASN A 24 8.67 -4.74 -7.05
C ASN A 24 7.58 -5.48 -6.27
N GLN A 25 6.42 -5.72 -6.92
CA GLN A 25 5.28 -6.45 -6.37
C GLN A 25 4.82 -5.95 -4.99
N VAL A 26 4.96 -4.64 -4.72
CA VAL A 26 4.63 -4.03 -3.42
C VAL A 26 3.14 -3.74 -3.36
N SER A 27 2.49 -4.26 -2.32
CA SER A 27 1.07 -4.05 -2.01
C SER A 27 0.85 -2.74 -1.27
N GLU A 28 -0.40 -2.29 -1.23
CA GLU A 28 -0.79 -1.20 -0.32
C GLU A 28 -0.56 -1.57 1.14
N GLN A 29 -0.87 -2.81 1.54
CA GLN A 29 -0.63 -3.29 2.91
C GLN A 29 0.86 -3.28 3.28
N ASP A 30 1.75 -3.70 2.38
CA ASP A 30 3.20 -3.68 2.62
C ASP A 30 3.71 -2.25 2.92
N LEU A 31 3.18 -1.26 2.22
CA LEU A 31 3.48 0.16 2.47
C LEU A 31 2.98 0.60 3.84
N LEU A 32 1.74 0.24 4.20
CA LEU A 32 1.16 0.57 5.50
C LEU A 32 1.91 -0.12 6.65
N ASP A 33 2.31 -1.38 6.49
CA ASP A 33 3.14 -2.13 7.45
C ASP A 33 4.50 -1.45 7.61
N SER A 34 5.13 -1.04 6.49
CA SER A 34 6.40 -0.32 6.50
C SER A 34 6.29 1.01 7.24
N ILE A 35 5.23 1.79 7.00
CA ILE A 35 4.97 3.05 7.71
C ILE A 35 4.78 2.80 9.21
N ARG A 36 4.00 1.77 9.58
CA ARG A 36 3.80 1.37 10.98
C ARG A 36 5.08 0.93 11.69
N ARG A 37 6.10 0.45 10.96
CA ARG A 37 7.43 0.16 11.50
C ARG A 37 8.27 1.41 11.78
N GLY A 38 7.79 2.60 11.41
CA GLY A 38 8.49 3.87 11.59
C GLY A 38 9.11 4.44 10.31
N ASN A 39 8.77 3.90 9.13
CA ASN A 39 9.19 4.46 7.85
C ASN A 39 8.29 5.64 7.46
N ASP A 40 8.55 6.77 8.12
CA ASP A 40 7.84 8.06 8.01
C ASP A 40 8.20 8.90 6.77
N THR A 41 9.17 8.47 5.98
CA THR A 41 9.70 9.24 4.85
C THR A 41 9.79 8.38 3.61
N LEU A 42 9.56 8.99 2.43
CA LEU A 42 9.63 8.29 1.16
C LEU A 42 10.98 7.58 0.98
N GLY A 43 12.09 8.20 1.39
CA GLY A 43 13.41 7.58 1.31
C GLY A 43 13.56 6.33 2.18
N LYS A 44 13.03 6.32 3.41
CA LYS A 44 13.03 5.11 4.26
C LYS A 44 12.13 4.03 3.67
N LEU A 45 10.94 4.42 3.22
CA LEU A 45 9.97 3.53 2.59
C LEU A 45 10.52 2.87 1.33
N MET A 46 11.24 3.63 0.49
CA MET A 46 11.90 3.12 -0.71
C MET A 46 13.03 2.15 -0.37
N ARG A 47 13.78 2.38 0.71
CA ARG A 47 14.84 1.44 1.14
C ARG A 47 14.28 0.14 1.71
N ASP A 48 13.14 0.20 2.39
CA ASP A 48 12.50 -0.95 3.03
C ASP A 48 11.74 -1.81 2.01
N THR A 49 10.93 -1.18 1.17
CA THR A 49 10.02 -1.88 0.24
C THR A 49 10.54 -1.96 -1.20
N ASN A 50 11.66 -1.29 -1.50
CA ASN A 50 12.14 -1.07 -2.87
C ASN A 50 11.11 -0.38 -3.79
N CYS A 51 10.00 0.18 -3.28
CA CYS A 51 9.04 0.85 -4.16
C CYS A 51 9.71 2.03 -4.89
N CYS A 52 9.21 2.37 -6.09
CA CYS A 52 9.69 3.50 -6.90
C CYS A 52 11.14 3.42 -7.43
N THR A 53 11.87 2.31 -7.27
CA THR A 53 13.24 2.14 -7.82
C THR A 53 13.29 1.62 -9.26
N GLY A 54 12.17 1.09 -9.77
CA GLY A 54 12.03 0.61 -11.14
C GLY A 54 11.55 1.70 -12.10
N CYS A 55 10.30 1.61 -12.56
CA CYS A 55 9.73 2.55 -13.53
C CYS A 55 9.24 3.89 -12.95
N GLY A 56 9.09 3.99 -11.62
CA GLY A 56 8.68 5.21 -10.93
C GLY A 56 7.20 5.64 -11.08
N THR A 57 6.37 4.94 -11.86
CA THR A 57 4.95 5.30 -12.07
C THR A 57 4.12 5.28 -10.78
N CYS A 58 4.52 4.47 -9.81
CA CYS A 58 3.85 4.39 -8.51
C CYS A 58 4.15 5.56 -7.57
N ARG A 59 5.12 6.44 -7.88
CA ARG A 59 5.63 7.46 -6.96
C ARG A 59 4.56 8.43 -6.46
N GLY A 60 3.69 8.92 -7.34
CA GLY A 60 2.60 9.82 -6.95
C GLY A 60 1.63 9.15 -5.96
N ARG A 61 1.28 7.88 -6.21
CA ARG A 61 0.38 7.11 -5.34
C ARG A 61 1.02 6.79 -3.99
N VAL A 62 2.30 6.41 -3.98
CA VAL A 62 3.06 6.12 -2.76
C VAL A 62 3.19 7.37 -1.88
N THR A 63 3.55 8.52 -2.45
CA THR A 63 3.66 9.78 -1.67
C THR A 63 2.32 10.16 -1.06
N LYS A 64 1.22 10.06 -1.81
CA LYS A 64 -0.12 10.34 -1.29
C LYS A 64 -0.50 9.41 -0.13
N LEU A 65 -0.29 8.10 -0.31
CA LEU A 65 -0.56 7.10 0.73
C LEU A 65 0.26 7.37 2.00
N LEU A 66 1.54 7.72 1.85
CA LEU A 66 2.43 8.07 2.96
C LEU A 66 1.87 9.27 3.74
N SER A 67 1.55 10.36 3.05
CA SER A 67 1.00 11.56 3.68
C SER A 67 -0.32 11.30 4.40
N GLU A 68 -1.23 10.53 3.79
CA GLU A 68 -2.52 10.15 4.39
C GLU A 68 -2.32 9.28 5.64
N THR A 69 -1.41 8.30 5.57
CA THR A 69 -1.14 7.39 6.69
C THR A 69 -0.49 8.12 7.86
N LEU A 70 0.47 9.02 7.60
CA LEU A 70 1.12 9.83 8.65
C LEU A 70 0.13 10.79 9.32
N ALA A 71 -0.75 11.41 8.53
CA ALA A 71 -1.81 12.25 9.06
C ALA A 71 -2.79 11.44 9.93
N ALA A 72 -3.11 10.21 9.53
CA ALA A 72 -3.96 9.30 10.30
C ALA A 72 -3.28 8.78 11.59
N GLN A 73 -1.96 8.58 11.59
CA GLN A 73 -1.19 8.13 12.77
C GLN A 73 -1.05 9.20 13.85
N SER A 74 -1.23 10.48 13.52
CA SER A 74 -1.07 11.61 14.43
C SER A 74 -2.33 11.93 15.25
N LYS A 75 -3.31 11.02 15.32
CA LYS A 75 -4.58 11.18 16.04
C LYS A 75 -4.84 9.99 16.95
#